data_AF-A0AA35VU77-F1
#
_entry.id   AF-A0AA35VU77-F1
#
_cell.length_a   1.000
_cell.length_b   1.000
_cell.length_c   1.000
_cell.angle_alpha   90.00
_cell.angle_beta   90.00
_cell.angle_gamma   90.00
#
_symmetry.space_group_name_H-M   'P 1'
#
loop_
_entity.id
_entity.type
_entity.pdbx_description
1 polymer ?
#
loop_
_entity_poly.entity_id
_entity_poly.type
_entity_poly.pdbx_seq_one_letter_code
_entity_poly.pdbx_strand_id
1 'polypeptide(L)'
;MPKPRDQKERLVCIPKSVLEAKAMEAEKVKRKLEMDNENENGGAGVYSASLKKHYLLVDDKWKEDNMSEILDGHNAFNFIDQDILQRLEELEKEEGLLQEQGDGEDEEMEGEDLTPEQQQELNEIRKKKRSNKKMKIRSKSRSMSRSRSISRPPVHELVPDEGYKDSAQKLKAFKMGKSSVHKRHKAAKKNEGDRVILTLNLLFR
;
A
#
# COMPACT_ATOMS: atom_id res chain seq x y z
N MET A 1 -19.76 -9.63 -50.13
CA MET A 1 -18.32 -9.86 -49.86
C MET A 1 -17.73 -8.61 -49.22
N PRO A 2 -16.72 -8.72 -48.34
CA PRO A 2 -16.07 -7.56 -47.75
C PRO A 2 -15.50 -6.65 -48.85
N LYS A 3 -15.77 -5.35 -48.80
CA LYS A 3 -15.18 -4.40 -49.75
C LYS A 3 -13.70 -4.21 -49.39
N PRO A 4 -12.75 -4.31 -50.34
CA PRO A 4 -11.34 -4.08 -50.06
C PRO A 4 -11.12 -2.61 -49.67
N ARG A 5 -10.56 -2.40 -48.48
CA ARG A 5 -10.31 -1.07 -47.92
C ARG A 5 -8.91 -0.54 -48.26
N ASP A 6 -7.91 -1.43 -48.23
CA ASP A 6 -6.49 -1.11 -48.37
C ASP A 6 -5.83 -2.07 -49.37
N GLN A 7 -4.69 -1.71 -49.97
CA GLN A 7 -3.86 -2.57 -50.83
C GLN A 7 -2.89 -3.50 -50.06
N LYS A 8 -2.95 -3.51 -48.71
CA LYS A 8 -2.09 -4.38 -47.89
C LYS A 8 -2.77 -5.73 -47.71
N GLU A 9 -2.11 -6.79 -48.16
CA GLU A 9 -2.56 -8.16 -47.92
C GLU A 9 -2.36 -8.53 -46.44
N ARG A 10 -3.44 -8.93 -45.79
CA ARG A 10 -3.42 -9.47 -44.41
C ARG A 10 -3.57 -10.98 -44.50
N LEU A 11 -2.49 -11.63 -44.92
CA LEU A 11 -2.45 -13.09 -45.05
C LEU A 11 -2.62 -13.76 -43.68
N VAL A 12 -3.12 -14.99 -43.69
CA VAL A 12 -3.24 -15.81 -42.49
C VAL A 12 -1.84 -16.27 -42.08
N CYS A 13 -1.44 -15.97 -40.83
CA CYS A 13 -0.16 -16.39 -40.28
C CYS A 13 -0.31 -17.71 -39.52
N ILE A 14 0.01 -18.84 -40.18
CA ILE A 14 0.03 -20.17 -39.57
C ILE A 14 1.49 -20.59 -39.34
N PRO A 15 1.91 -20.89 -38.09
CA PRO A 15 3.26 -21.38 -37.84
C PRO A 15 3.48 -22.77 -38.46
N LYS A 16 4.67 -22.98 -39.02
CA LYS A 16 5.04 -24.23 -39.73
C LYS A 16 4.88 -25.48 -38.86
N SER A 17 5.18 -25.35 -37.55
CA SER A 17 5.04 -26.43 -36.57
C SER A 17 3.64 -27.03 -36.51
N VAL A 18 2.59 -26.25 -36.75
CA VAL A 18 1.19 -26.73 -36.74
C VAL A 18 0.85 -27.49 -38.02
N LEU A 19 1.36 -27.06 -39.18
CA LEU A 19 1.15 -27.75 -40.45
C LEU A 19 1.83 -29.13 -40.44
N GLU A 20 3.06 -29.19 -39.94
CA GLU A 20 3.80 -30.45 -39.75
C GLU A 20 3.13 -31.34 -38.69
N ALA A 21 2.62 -30.73 -37.60
CA ALA A 21 1.92 -31.48 -36.56
C ALA A 21 0.67 -32.18 -37.11
N LYS A 22 -0.14 -31.47 -37.92
CA LYS A 22 -1.34 -31.97 -38.59
C LYS A 22 -1.02 -33.02 -39.65
N ALA A 23 0.02 -32.80 -40.46
CA ALA A 23 0.43 -33.78 -41.48
C ALA A 23 0.83 -35.12 -40.85
N MET A 24 1.48 -35.08 -39.67
CA MET A 24 1.88 -36.28 -38.93
C MET A 24 0.83 -36.77 -37.92
N GLU A 25 -0.35 -36.15 -37.85
CA GLU A 25 -1.41 -36.51 -36.88
C GLU A 25 -2.05 -37.88 -37.20
N ALA A 26 -1.95 -38.32 -38.46
CA ALA A 26 -2.40 -39.64 -38.90
C ALA A 26 -1.57 -40.81 -38.34
N GLU A 27 -0.38 -40.55 -37.76
CA GLU A 27 0.60 -41.58 -37.40
C GLU A 27 1.03 -41.54 -35.91
N LYS A 28 0.53 -40.57 -35.11
CA LYS A 28 1.14 -40.26 -33.81
C LYS A 28 0.58 -41.04 -32.62
N VAL A 29 1.52 -41.72 -31.96
CA VAL A 29 1.47 -42.16 -30.55
C VAL A 29 0.96 -41.00 -29.66
N LYS A 30 -0.04 -41.28 -28.82
CA LYS A 30 -0.60 -40.30 -27.89
C LYS A 30 0.49 -39.79 -26.95
N ARG A 31 0.74 -38.48 -26.94
CA ARG A 31 1.65 -37.84 -25.98
C ARG A 31 1.05 -37.95 -24.58
N LYS A 32 1.91 -38.19 -23.57
CA LYS A 32 1.49 -38.09 -22.18
C LYS A 32 0.98 -36.67 -21.92
N LEU A 33 -0.25 -36.56 -21.42
CA LEU A 33 -0.84 -35.31 -21.00
C LEU A 33 -0.56 -35.08 -19.52
N GLU A 34 -0.66 -33.84 -19.05
CA GLU A 34 -0.56 -33.55 -17.61
C GLU A 34 -1.68 -34.25 -16.81
N MET A 35 -2.82 -34.54 -17.44
CA MET A 35 -3.89 -35.35 -16.86
C MET A 35 -3.43 -36.80 -16.58
N ASP A 36 -2.60 -37.38 -17.45
CA ASP A 36 -2.06 -38.72 -17.24
C ASP A 36 -1.03 -38.70 -16.11
N ASN A 37 -0.17 -37.68 -16.05
CA ASN A 37 0.80 -37.47 -14.97
C ASN A 37 0.11 -37.27 -13.61
N GLU A 38 -1.00 -36.54 -13.57
CA GLU A 38 -1.80 -36.35 -12.35
C GLU A 38 -2.34 -37.69 -11.83
N ASN A 39 -2.91 -38.51 -12.73
CA ASN A 39 -3.41 -39.84 -12.38
C ASN A 39 -2.29 -40.78 -11.87
N GLU A 40 -1.10 -40.71 -12.47
CA GLU A 40 0.08 -41.48 -12.05
C GLU A 40 0.60 -41.03 -10.66
N ASN A 41 0.57 -39.72 -10.36
CA ASN A 41 1.20 -39.12 -9.17
C ASN A 41 0.27 -38.90 -7.97
N GLY A 42 -0.84 -39.64 -7.88
CA GLY A 42 -1.74 -39.63 -6.71
C GLY A 42 -3.11 -38.97 -6.94
N GLY A 43 -3.41 -38.59 -8.17
CA GLY A 43 -4.74 -38.13 -8.59
C GLY A 43 -5.13 -36.75 -8.08
N ALA A 44 -6.36 -36.38 -8.41
CA ALA A 44 -6.92 -35.07 -8.09
C ALA A 44 -6.95 -34.82 -6.57
N GLY A 45 -6.30 -33.74 -6.16
CA GLY A 45 -6.23 -33.29 -4.76
C GLY A 45 -4.96 -33.68 -4.00
N VAL A 46 -4.14 -34.60 -4.52
CA VAL A 46 -2.81 -34.94 -3.94
C VAL A 46 -1.68 -34.42 -4.83
N TYR A 47 -1.84 -34.49 -6.15
CA TYR A 47 -0.83 -33.99 -7.08
C TYR A 47 -0.75 -32.46 -7.07
N SER A 48 0.46 -31.93 -6.88
CA SER A 48 0.76 -30.51 -7.02
C SER A 48 1.56 -30.26 -8.30
N ALA A 49 0.94 -29.61 -9.27
CA ALA A 49 1.61 -29.23 -10.51
C ALA A 49 2.51 -28.01 -10.28
N SER A 50 3.84 -28.17 -10.41
CA SER A 50 4.73 -27.01 -10.42
C SER A 50 4.57 -26.22 -11.71
N LEU A 51 4.26 -24.93 -11.56
CA LEU A 51 4.09 -23.97 -12.65
C LEU A 51 5.43 -23.61 -13.30
N LYS A 52 6.55 -23.78 -12.58
CA LYS A 52 7.90 -23.39 -13.04
C LYS A 52 8.54 -24.42 -13.99
N LYS A 53 8.03 -25.65 -14.05
CA LYS A 53 8.58 -26.78 -14.84
C LYS A 53 8.85 -26.42 -16.31
N HIS A 54 7.89 -25.75 -16.94
CA HIS A 54 7.87 -25.49 -18.38
C HIS A 54 8.38 -24.10 -18.76
N TYR A 55 9.05 -23.39 -17.85
CA TYR A 55 9.63 -22.09 -18.17
C TYR A 55 10.84 -22.23 -19.11
N LEU A 56 11.01 -21.24 -19.98
CA LEU A 56 12.16 -21.16 -20.90
C LEU A 56 13.13 -20.13 -20.32
N LEU A 57 14.14 -20.62 -19.60
CA LEU A 57 15.23 -19.80 -19.04
C LEU A 57 16.53 -20.14 -19.76
N VAL A 58 17.57 -19.31 -19.56
CA VAL A 58 18.91 -19.54 -20.12
C VAL A 58 19.51 -20.82 -19.55
N ASP A 59 19.50 -20.94 -18.21
CA ASP A 59 19.84 -22.17 -17.52
C ASP A 59 18.57 -22.90 -17.02
N ASP A 60 18.62 -24.22 -16.86
CA ASP A 60 17.50 -24.96 -16.26
C ASP A 60 17.62 -25.09 -14.74
N LYS A 61 18.82 -24.85 -14.16
CA LYS A 61 19.12 -25.09 -12.75
C LYS A 61 18.35 -24.16 -11.81
N TRP A 62 18.29 -22.88 -12.17
CA TRP A 62 17.61 -21.81 -11.43
C TRP A 62 16.08 -21.75 -11.64
N LYS A 63 15.47 -22.75 -12.31
CA LYS A 63 14.00 -22.79 -12.50
C LYS A 63 13.24 -22.78 -11.18
N GLU A 64 13.77 -23.43 -10.16
CA GLU A 64 13.11 -23.56 -8.86
C GLU A 64 13.48 -22.45 -7.88
N ASP A 65 14.46 -21.59 -8.22
CA ASP A 65 14.91 -20.51 -7.35
C ASP A 65 13.77 -19.52 -7.04
N ASN A 66 13.80 -18.94 -5.84
CA ASN A 66 12.78 -18.01 -5.36
C ASN A 66 13.33 -16.57 -5.37
N MET A 67 12.67 -15.71 -6.13
CA MET A 67 12.98 -14.28 -6.17
C MET A 67 12.42 -13.58 -4.93
N SER A 68 13.21 -12.69 -4.33
CA SER A 68 12.74 -11.82 -3.25
C SER A 68 11.84 -10.72 -3.81
N GLU A 69 10.64 -10.55 -3.26
CA GLU A 69 9.69 -9.53 -3.73
C GLU A 69 9.89 -8.18 -3.01
N ILE A 70 10.17 -8.20 -1.70
CA ILE A 70 10.28 -6.99 -0.87
C ILE A 70 11.60 -7.02 -0.10
N LEU A 71 12.34 -5.92 -0.16
CA LEU A 71 13.57 -5.70 0.58
C LEU A 71 13.55 -4.28 1.17
N ASP A 72 13.71 -4.16 2.49
CA ASP A 72 13.71 -2.89 3.25
C ASP A 72 12.53 -1.95 2.96
N GLY A 73 11.34 -2.54 2.71
CA GLY A 73 10.13 -1.78 2.39
C GLY A 73 10.02 -1.33 0.92
N HIS A 74 11.03 -1.64 0.11
CA HIS A 74 11.04 -1.41 -1.33
C HIS A 74 10.75 -2.71 -2.10
N ASN A 75 10.15 -2.58 -3.28
CA ASN A 75 9.87 -3.69 -4.18
C ASN A 75 11.09 -3.97 -5.06
N ALA A 76 11.59 -5.21 -5.05
CA ALA A 76 12.75 -5.62 -5.85
C ALA A 76 12.50 -5.46 -7.37
N PHE A 77 11.27 -5.69 -7.85
CA PHE A 77 10.93 -5.60 -9.28
C PHE A 77 11.12 -4.18 -9.86
N ASN A 78 11.12 -3.15 -9.01
CA ASN A 78 11.32 -1.78 -9.46
C ASN A 78 12.79 -1.49 -9.84
N PHE A 79 13.72 -2.37 -9.45
CA PHE A 79 15.15 -2.21 -9.66
C PHE A 79 15.72 -3.29 -10.59
N ILE A 80 14.89 -3.97 -11.39
CA ILE A 80 15.37 -4.96 -12.36
C ILE A 80 15.52 -4.27 -13.72
N ASP A 81 16.74 -3.86 -14.04
CA ASP A 81 17.11 -3.19 -15.29
C ASP A 81 18.37 -3.83 -15.89
N GLN A 82 18.46 -3.86 -17.23
CA GLN A 82 19.63 -4.41 -17.94
C GLN A 82 20.90 -3.57 -17.75
N ASP A 83 20.72 -2.26 -17.54
CA ASP A 83 21.76 -1.24 -17.41
C ASP A 83 21.99 -0.79 -15.95
N ILE A 84 21.45 -1.50 -14.96
CA ILE A 84 21.51 -1.08 -13.55
C ILE A 84 22.94 -0.89 -13.04
N LEU A 85 23.88 -1.74 -13.47
CA LEU A 85 25.29 -1.64 -13.08
C LEU A 85 25.95 -0.37 -13.64
N GLN A 86 25.59 0.03 -14.86
CA GLN A 86 26.11 1.26 -15.46
C GLN A 86 25.56 2.49 -14.72
N ARG A 87 24.26 2.51 -14.42
CA ARG A 87 23.65 3.61 -13.66
C ARG A 87 24.25 3.72 -12.25
N LEU A 88 24.57 2.59 -11.63
CA LEU A 88 25.22 2.55 -10.32
C LEU A 88 26.65 3.13 -10.39
N GLU A 89 27.42 2.77 -11.41
CA GLU A 89 28.77 3.35 -11.61
C GLU A 89 28.73 4.87 -11.86
N GLU A 90 27.73 5.36 -12.60
CA GLU A 90 27.52 6.79 -12.81
C GLU A 90 27.20 7.52 -11.49
N LEU A 91 26.34 6.93 -10.66
CA LEU A 91 26.01 7.47 -9.33
C LEU A 91 27.20 7.47 -8.38
N GLU A 92 28.00 6.40 -8.33
CA GLU A 92 29.20 6.34 -7.49
C GLU A 92 30.25 7.40 -7.90
N LYS A 93 30.37 7.69 -9.20
CA LYS A 93 31.24 8.78 -9.69
C LYS A 93 30.71 10.15 -9.29
N GLU A 94 29.40 10.37 -9.39
CA GLU A 94 28.77 11.61 -8.95
C GLU A 94 28.94 11.82 -7.44
N GLU A 95 28.65 10.81 -6.63
CA GLU A 95 28.85 10.85 -5.18
C GLU A 95 30.32 11.08 -4.79
N GLY A 96 31.27 10.47 -5.49
CA GLY A 96 32.70 10.70 -5.27
C GLY A 96 33.13 12.14 -5.52
N LEU A 97 32.61 12.76 -6.60
CA LEU A 97 32.85 14.19 -6.88
C LEU A 97 32.20 15.10 -5.82
N LEU A 98 31.01 14.74 -5.35
CA LEU A 98 30.27 15.49 -4.33
C LEU A 98 30.97 15.42 -2.97
N GLN A 99 31.53 14.26 -2.64
CA GLN A 99 32.31 14.05 -1.44
C GLN A 99 33.66 14.77 -1.49
N GLU A 100 34.34 14.80 -2.64
CA GLU A 100 35.56 15.60 -2.85
C GLU A 100 35.31 17.12 -2.81
N GLN A 101 34.13 17.56 -3.25
CA GLN A 101 33.70 18.96 -3.12
C GLN A 101 33.39 19.40 -1.69
N GLY A 102 33.43 18.48 -0.71
CA GLY A 102 33.21 18.78 0.71
C GLY A 102 31.73 18.93 1.10
N ASP A 103 30.80 18.91 0.15
CA ASP A 103 29.34 18.95 0.41
C ASP A 103 28.79 17.61 0.95
N GLY A 104 29.60 16.55 0.94
CA GLY A 104 29.28 15.24 1.51
C GLY A 104 29.75 15.05 2.96
N GLU A 105 30.56 15.98 3.48
CA GLU A 105 30.75 16.07 4.92
C GLU A 105 29.55 16.86 5.44
N ASP A 106 28.79 16.27 6.38
CA ASP A 106 28.15 17.08 7.39
C ASP A 106 29.33 17.82 8.06
N GLU A 107 29.80 18.93 7.47
CA GLU A 107 30.45 19.97 8.23
C GLU A 107 29.40 20.29 9.28
N GLU A 108 29.53 19.65 10.45
CA GLU A 108 28.98 20.15 11.68
C GLU A 108 29.55 21.55 11.73
N MET A 109 28.80 22.50 11.15
CA MET A 109 29.08 23.92 11.21
C MET A 109 29.32 24.13 12.70
N GLU A 110 30.60 24.25 13.09
CA GLU A 110 31.03 24.45 14.46
C GLU A 110 30.36 25.77 14.82
N GLY A 111 29.16 25.65 15.36
CA GLY A 111 28.25 26.76 15.52
C GLY A 111 28.94 27.63 16.52
N GLU A 112 29.42 28.79 16.06
CA GLU A 112 30.10 29.84 16.84
C GLU A 112 29.88 29.59 18.32
N ASP A 113 30.91 29.08 19.02
CA ASP A 113 30.81 28.64 20.41
C ASP A 113 30.01 29.66 21.21
N LEU A 114 28.72 29.36 21.44
CA LEU A 114 27.84 30.20 22.21
C LEU A 114 28.51 30.38 23.56
N THR A 115 28.72 31.63 23.98
CA THR A 115 29.35 31.89 25.26
C THR A 115 28.56 31.16 26.35
N PRO A 116 29.21 30.67 27.43
CA PRO A 116 28.52 29.91 28.46
C PRO A 116 27.32 30.67 29.05
N GLU A 117 27.33 32.00 29.00
CA GLU A 117 26.21 32.87 29.37
C GLU A 117 25.03 32.76 28.40
N GLN A 118 25.26 32.80 27.09
CA GLN A 118 24.20 32.66 26.08
C GLN A 118 23.54 31.28 26.14
N GLN A 119 24.32 30.24 26.43
CA GLN A 119 23.78 28.88 26.62
C GLN A 119 22.88 28.78 27.86
N GLN A 120 23.25 29.44 28.96
CA GLN A 120 22.43 29.50 30.17
C GLN A 120 21.11 30.24 29.89
N GLU A 121 21.18 31.38 29.21
CA GLU A 121 19.99 32.17 28.85
C GLU A 121 19.05 31.38 27.92
N LEU A 122 19.58 30.68 26.91
CA LEU A 122 18.80 29.80 26.04
C LEU A 122 18.09 28.69 26.82
N ASN A 123 18.78 28.10 27.81
CA ASN A 123 18.21 27.07 28.67
C ASN A 123 17.08 27.61 29.54
N GLU A 124 17.21 28.82 30.06
CA GLU A 124 16.14 29.49 30.81
C GLU A 124 14.93 29.82 29.93
N ILE A 125 15.16 30.33 28.72
CA ILE A 125 14.10 30.58 27.73
C ILE A 125 13.38 29.27 27.38
N ARG A 126 14.10 28.17 27.16
CA ARG A 126 13.52 26.85 26.89
C ARG A 126 12.69 26.33 28.07
N LYS A 127 13.18 26.48 29.30
CA LYS A 127 12.43 26.12 30.52
C LYS A 127 11.14 26.93 30.65
N LYS A 128 11.20 28.25 30.45
CA LYS A 128 10.05 29.17 30.50
C LYS A 128 9.03 28.92 29.38
N LYS A 129 9.49 28.59 28.17
CA LYS A 129 8.58 28.17 27.06
C LYS A 129 7.87 26.85 27.40
N ARG A 130 8.57 25.87 27.96
CA ARG A 130 7.97 24.59 28.40
C ARG A 130 6.91 24.78 29.48
N SER A 131 7.18 25.61 30.50
CA SER A 131 6.20 25.89 31.57
C SER A 131 4.97 26.62 31.03
N ASN A 132 5.16 27.65 30.18
CA ASN A 132 4.06 28.36 29.54
C ASN A 132 3.21 27.47 28.63
N LYS A 133 3.82 26.53 27.89
CA LYS A 133 3.08 25.55 27.08
C LYS A 133 2.21 24.64 27.96
N LYS A 134 2.75 24.13 29.06
CA LYS A 134 1.98 23.34 30.05
C LYS A 134 0.81 24.15 30.64
N MET A 135 1.03 25.42 30.96
CA MET A 135 -0.01 26.31 31.48
C MET A 135 -1.11 26.61 30.44
N LYS A 136 -0.73 26.85 29.18
CA LYS A 136 -1.69 27.03 28.07
C LYS A 136 -2.52 25.77 27.82
N ILE A 137 -1.93 24.57 27.90
CA ILE A 137 -2.69 23.31 27.78
C ILE A 137 -3.69 23.17 28.93
N ARG A 138 -3.27 23.48 30.17
CA ARG A 138 -4.15 23.48 31.35
C ARG A 138 -5.25 24.54 31.29
N SER A 139 -5.02 25.69 30.66
CA SER A 139 -6.05 26.72 30.47
C SER A 139 -7.00 26.38 29.32
N LYS A 140 -6.50 25.76 28.24
CA LYS A 140 -7.33 25.27 27.12
C LYS A 140 -8.26 24.13 27.54
N SER A 141 -7.82 23.22 28.41
CA SER A 141 -8.69 22.19 28.98
C SER A 141 -9.80 22.79 29.88
N ARG A 142 -9.53 23.91 30.55
CA ARG A 142 -10.54 24.69 31.30
C ARG A 142 -11.42 25.60 30.43
N SER A 143 -11.01 25.96 29.22
CA SER A 143 -11.83 26.75 28.29
C SER A 143 -12.76 25.87 27.45
N MET A 144 -12.39 24.61 27.18
CA MET A 144 -13.23 23.62 26.48
C MET A 144 -14.50 23.25 27.26
N SER A 145 -14.55 23.53 28.56
CA SER A 145 -15.75 23.40 29.39
C SER A 145 -16.73 24.58 29.24
N ARG A 146 -16.33 25.71 28.64
CA ARG A 146 -17.22 26.87 28.45
C ARG A 146 -18.11 26.80 27.21
N SER A 147 -17.86 25.89 26.28
CA SER A 147 -18.63 25.74 25.03
C SER A 147 -19.59 24.55 25.02
N ARG A 148 -19.73 23.81 26.14
CA ARG A 148 -20.73 22.74 26.23
C ARG A 148 -22.04 23.33 26.71
N SER A 149 -23.13 23.02 26.02
CA SER A 149 -24.48 23.30 26.52
C SER A 149 -24.65 22.66 27.90
N ILE A 150 -24.98 23.45 28.92
CA ILE A 150 -25.19 23.00 30.31
C ILE A 150 -26.33 21.96 30.42
N SER A 151 -27.18 21.87 29.41
CA SER A 151 -28.29 20.91 29.35
C SER A 151 -27.87 19.44 29.20
N ARG A 152 -26.59 19.14 28.90
CA ARG A 152 -26.12 17.76 28.74
C ARG A 152 -24.95 17.44 29.68
N PRO A 153 -25.10 16.46 30.58
CA PRO A 153 -24.03 16.07 31.49
C PRO A 153 -22.79 15.57 30.71
N PRO A 154 -21.59 15.74 31.26
CA PRO A 154 -20.36 15.18 30.72
C PRO A 154 -20.50 13.69 30.38
N VAL A 155 -19.91 13.27 29.26
CA VAL A 155 -20.02 11.88 28.75
C VAL A 155 -19.47 10.82 29.73
N HIS A 156 -18.58 11.23 30.64
CA HIS A 156 -17.98 10.35 31.65
C HIS A 156 -18.82 10.25 32.94
N GLU A 157 -19.77 11.16 33.15
CA GLU A 157 -20.57 11.24 34.36
C GLU A 157 -21.79 10.33 34.19
N LEU A 158 -22.00 9.41 35.14
CA LEU A 158 -23.16 8.53 35.14
C LEU A 158 -24.34 9.31 35.67
N VAL A 159 -25.41 9.41 34.88
CA VAL A 159 -26.66 9.98 35.37
C VAL A 159 -27.55 8.81 35.80
N PRO A 160 -28.24 8.91 36.96
CA PRO A 160 -29.22 7.92 37.36
C PRO A 160 -30.23 7.64 36.24
N ASP A 161 -30.64 6.38 36.08
CA ASP A 161 -31.60 5.88 35.09
C ASP A 161 -31.16 5.89 33.60
N GLU A 162 -29.88 6.11 33.29
CA GLU A 162 -29.36 5.99 31.91
C GLU A 162 -29.08 4.55 31.45
N GLY A 163 -29.10 3.56 32.36
CA GLY A 163 -28.90 2.15 32.04
C GLY A 163 -27.44 1.71 31.81
N TYR A 164 -26.44 2.54 32.15
CA TYR A 164 -25.03 2.16 32.15
C TYR A 164 -24.58 1.75 33.56
N LYS A 165 -23.82 0.64 33.68
CA LYS A 165 -23.30 0.17 34.98
C LYS A 165 -22.14 1.04 35.46
N ASP A 166 -21.19 1.31 34.57
CA ASP A 166 -19.95 2.03 34.87
C ASP A 166 -19.65 3.13 33.83
N SER A 167 -18.86 4.12 34.23
CA SER A 167 -18.40 5.21 33.34
C SER A 167 -17.63 4.67 32.13
N ALA A 168 -16.85 3.60 32.31
CA ALA A 168 -16.15 2.90 31.25
C ALA A 168 -17.13 2.28 30.22
N GLN A 169 -18.25 1.71 30.68
CA GLN A 169 -19.28 1.17 29.81
C GLN A 169 -19.95 2.28 28.99
N LYS A 170 -20.25 3.43 29.62
CA LYS A 170 -20.80 4.62 28.95
C LYS A 170 -19.85 5.16 27.88
N LEU A 171 -18.56 5.27 28.19
CA LEU A 171 -17.53 5.70 27.23
C LEU A 171 -17.40 4.73 26.05
N LYS A 172 -17.44 3.42 26.30
CA LYS A 172 -17.41 2.39 25.26
C LYS A 172 -18.65 2.49 24.36
N ALA A 173 -19.84 2.65 24.93
CA ALA A 173 -21.08 2.84 24.18
C ALA A 173 -21.03 4.10 23.30
N PHE A 174 -20.54 5.21 23.85
CA PHE A 174 -20.37 6.45 23.09
C PHE A 174 -19.38 6.30 21.92
N LYS A 175 -18.27 5.58 22.14
CA LYS A 175 -17.31 5.26 21.08
C LYS A 175 -17.94 4.38 19.99
N MET A 176 -18.69 3.35 20.37
CA MET A 176 -19.42 2.49 19.44
C MET A 176 -20.46 3.28 18.62
N GLY A 177 -21.20 4.19 19.26
CA GLY A 177 -22.14 5.09 18.58
C GLY A 177 -21.46 5.98 17.54
N LYS A 178 -20.28 6.54 17.84
CA LYS A 178 -19.51 7.30 16.83
C LYS A 178 -19.05 6.43 15.66
N SER A 179 -18.60 5.20 15.93
CA SER A 179 -18.15 4.30 14.86
C SER A 179 -19.29 3.80 13.98
N SER A 180 -20.50 3.58 14.53
CA SER A 180 -21.64 3.08 13.75
C SER A 180 -22.15 4.09 12.71
N VAL A 181 -21.98 5.39 12.98
CA VAL A 181 -22.41 6.47 12.09
C VAL A 181 -21.45 6.66 10.90
N HIS A 182 -20.21 6.16 10.99
CA HIS A 182 -19.16 6.41 9.99
C HIS A 182 -19.56 6.03 8.56
N LYS A 183 -20.22 4.88 8.35
CA LYS A 183 -20.68 4.45 7.02
C LYS A 183 -21.68 5.43 6.40
N ARG A 184 -22.55 6.03 7.21
CA ARG A 184 -23.56 7.02 6.78
C ARG A 184 -22.93 8.36 6.44
N HIS A 185 -21.96 8.81 7.25
CA HIS A 185 -21.16 10.00 6.94
C HIS A 185 -20.36 9.82 5.64
N LYS A 186 -19.77 8.64 5.42
CA LYS A 186 -19.07 8.32 4.17
C LYS A 186 -20.00 8.39 2.95
N ALA A 187 -21.27 8.01 3.10
CA ALA A 187 -22.31 8.13 2.07
C ALA A 187 -22.98 9.52 2.05
N ALA A 188 -22.43 10.52 2.76
CA ALA A 188 -22.92 11.89 2.85
C ALA A 188 -24.41 12.02 3.27
N LYS A 189 -24.92 11.08 4.08
CA LYS A 189 -26.30 11.12 4.59
C LYS A 189 -26.46 12.18 5.67
N LYS A 190 -27.55 12.95 5.62
CA LYS A 190 -27.80 14.09 6.52
C LYS A 190 -27.95 13.67 7.99
N ASN A 191 -28.67 12.58 8.26
CA ASN A 191 -28.90 12.03 9.59
C ASN A 191 -29.41 10.57 9.51
N GLU A 192 -29.86 10.00 10.63
CA GLU A 192 -30.44 8.64 10.70
C GLU A 192 -31.75 8.47 9.93
N GLY A 193 -32.52 9.55 9.80
CA GLY A 193 -33.79 9.56 9.08
C GLY A 193 -33.64 9.69 7.56
N ASP A 194 -32.46 10.09 7.09
CA ASP A 194 -32.16 10.25 5.67
C ASP A 194 -31.93 8.89 4.99
N ARG A 195 -33.04 8.27 4.59
CA ARG A 195 -33.09 6.99 3.88
C ARG A 195 -33.50 7.15 2.41
N VAL A 196 -33.34 8.35 1.84
CA VAL A 196 -33.73 8.64 0.46
C VAL A 196 -32.93 7.75 -0.51
N ILE A 197 -33.65 7.08 -1.40
CA ILE A 197 -33.13 6.24 -2.48
C ILE A 197 -33.26 7.03 -3.78
N LEU A 198 -32.13 7.33 -4.42
CA LEU A 198 -32.12 8.03 -5.71
C LEU A 198 -32.36 7.01 -6.82
N THR A 199 -33.47 7.13 -7.53
CA THR A 199 -33.72 6.36 -8.76
C THR A 199 -32.96 7.02 -9.91
N LEU A 200 -31.82 6.45 -10.28
CA LEU A 200 -31.16 6.82 -11.53
C LEU A 200 -31.94 6.17 -12.67
N ASN A 201 -32.81 6.95 -13.31
CA ASN A 201 -33.41 6.53 -14.57
C ASN A 201 -32.29 6.44 -15.62
N LEU A 202 -31.80 5.23 -15.86
CA LEU A 202 -31.02 4.91 -17.06
C LEU A 202 -31.97 5.10 -18.25
N LEU A 203 -31.94 6.29 -18.83
CA LEU A 203 -32.46 6.55 -20.17
C LEU A 203 -31.63 5.70 -21.13
N PHE A 204 -32.07 4.45 -21.36
CA PHE A 204 -31.69 3.71 -22.55
C PHE A 204 -32.29 4.49 -23.74
N ARG A 205 -31.42 5.21 -24.43
CA ARG A 205 -31.71 5.89 -25.69
C ARG A 205 -30.85 5.27 -26.77
#